data_AF-A0A975FTK1-F1
#
_entry.id   AF-A0A975FTK1-F1
#
_cell.length_a   1.000
_cell.length_b   1.000
_cell.length_c   1.000
_cell.angle_alpha   90.00
_cell.angle_beta   90.00
_cell.angle_gamma   90.00
#
_symmetry.space_group_name_H-M   'P 1'
#
loop_
_entity.id
_entity.type
_entity.pdbx_description
1 polymer ?
#
loop_
_entity_poly.entity_id
_entity_poly.type
_entity_poly.pdbx_seq_one_letter_code
_entity_poly.pdbx_strand_id
1 'polypeptide(L)'
;MKTLIYIMLSVFCLSCKGQNTQDSGKNKSTKEATLIDTISILPLKNKQYGSNNYKVLQLCNLDSEGYRNKSTSRIELTKNAKAVSSISLPIPDEEVKNFSVTKIAETTNGFEVAVNWGGGNNIYDVDFYFALRGSQFYLDEIKTGKYGADTEVTRTTKKINPPIPINKVKIIGYLE
;
A
#
# COMPACT_ATOMS: atom_id res chain seq x y z
N MET A 1 -3.20 42.55 48.55
CA MET A 1 -4.26 42.78 47.55
C MET A 1 -3.59 43.31 46.31
N LYS A 2 -3.42 42.47 45.28
CA LYS A 2 -2.65 42.79 44.07
C LYS A 2 -3.60 43.19 42.95
N THR A 3 -3.21 44.27 42.31
CA THR A 3 -3.90 45.13 41.34
C THR A 3 -4.32 44.41 40.06
N LEU A 4 -5.53 44.71 39.61
CA LEU A 4 -6.09 44.35 38.31
C LEU A 4 -5.93 45.55 37.38
N ILE A 5 -5.15 45.42 36.30
CA ILE A 5 -5.23 46.31 35.12
C ILE A 5 -5.12 45.45 33.86
N TYR A 6 -6.19 45.49 33.07
CA TYR A 6 -6.35 44.96 31.72
C TYR A 6 -5.58 45.81 30.71
N ILE A 7 -4.82 45.18 29.80
CA ILE A 7 -4.46 45.79 28.51
C ILE A 7 -4.65 44.73 27.41
N MET A 8 -5.72 44.91 26.63
CA MET A 8 -5.90 44.37 25.28
C MET A 8 -4.87 45.02 24.36
N LEU A 9 -4.24 44.29 23.44
CA LEU A 9 -3.85 44.82 22.13
C LEU A 9 -3.54 43.70 21.10
N SER A 10 -4.46 43.57 20.13
CA SER A 10 -4.25 43.30 18.70
C SER A 10 -3.22 42.24 18.29
N VAL A 11 -3.69 41.03 17.96
CA VAL A 11 -3.00 40.14 17.02
C VAL A 11 -3.29 40.64 15.60
N PHE A 12 -2.29 41.26 14.98
CA PHE A 12 -2.31 41.59 13.57
C PHE A 12 -2.35 40.30 12.75
N CYS A 13 -3.47 40.04 12.08
CA CYS A 13 -3.51 39.08 10.97
C CYS A 13 -2.69 39.65 9.81
N LEU A 14 -1.47 39.14 9.63
CA LEU A 14 -0.70 39.29 8.40
C LEU A 14 -1.42 38.50 7.29
N SER A 15 -2.32 39.16 6.58
CA SER A 15 -2.82 38.68 5.30
C SER A 15 -1.71 38.86 4.26
N CYS A 16 -1.05 37.77 3.89
CA CYS A 16 -0.16 37.75 2.73
C CYS A 16 -1.01 37.99 1.46
N LYS A 17 -1.10 39.25 1.05
CA LYS A 17 -1.39 39.59 -0.35
C LYS A 17 -0.18 39.13 -1.19
N GLY A 18 -0.27 37.92 -1.73
CA GLY A 18 0.62 37.46 -2.78
C GLY A 18 0.41 38.35 -4.01
N GLN A 19 1.37 39.23 -4.28
CA GLN A 19 1.41 40.02 -5.50
C GLN A 19 1.68 39.06 -6.67
N ASN A 20 0.71 38.98 -7.58
CA ASN A 20 0.91 38.41 -8.91
C ASN A 20 1.90 39.28 -9.69
N THR A 21 3.16 38.87 -9.71
CA THR A 21 4.08 39.26 -10.79
C THR A 21 3.95 38.23 -11.90
N GLN A 22 3.36 38.67 -13.02
CA GLN A 22 3.52 38.01 -14.31
C GLN A 22 5.02 37.92 -14.61
N ASP A 23 5.54 36.70 -14.63
CA ASP A 23 6.81 36.43 -15.28
C ASP A 23 6.53 35.49 -16.45
N SER A 24 6.67 36.06 -17.65
CA SER A 24 6.52 35.39 -18.92
C SER A 24 7.58 34.29 -19.09
N GLY A 25 7.15 33.17 -19.65
CA GLY A 25 8.04 32.31 -20.43
C GLY A 25 8.91 31.33 -19.63
N LYS A 26 8.30 30.26 -19.13
CA LYS A 26 8.91 28.93 -19.08
C LYS A 26 7.79 27.90 -19.08
N ASN A 27 7.65 27.15 -20.17
CA ASN A 27 6.83 25.93 -20.23
C ASN A 27 7.41 24.90 -19.24
N LYS A 28 7.13 25.08 -17.94
CA LYS A 28 7.11 23.96 -17.01
C LYS A 28 5.84 23.21 -17.32
N SER A 29 5.97 22.05 -17.97
CA SER A 29 4.98 21.00 -17.85
C SER A 29 4.86 20.69 -16.36
N THR A 30 3.90 21.36 -15.71
CA THR A 30 3.49 21.04 -14.35
C THR A 30 2.88 19.65 -14.48
N LYS A 31 3.65 18.60 -14.20
CA LYS A 31 3.09 17.26 -14.03
C LYS A 31 2.00 17.41 -12.98
N GLU A 32 0.75 17.29 -13.40
CA GLU A 32 -0.39 17.34 -12.53
C GLU A 32 -0.17 16.32 -11.41
N ALA A 33 -0.29 16.77 -10.16
CA ALA A 33 -0.06 15.90 -9.02
C ALA A 33 -1.16 14.82 -9.03
N THR A 34 -0.77 13.57 -9.25
CA THR A 34 -1.71 12.45 -9.22
C THR A 34 -2.23 12.27 -7.80
N LEU A 35 -3.54 12.35 -7.62
CA LEU A 35 -4.19 12.08 -6.34
C LEU A 35 -4.11 10.58 -6.04
N ILE A 36 -3.80 10.23 -4.79
CA ILE A 36 -3.66 8.85 -4.32
C ILE A 36 -4.66 8.62 -3.19
N ASP A 37 -5.43 7.56 -3.29
CA ASP A 37 -6.26 7.06 -2.21
C ASP A 37 -5.56 5.94 -1.45
N THR A 38 -5.72 5.96 -0.12
CA THR A 38 -5.16 4.96 0.80
C THR A 38 -6.27 4.06 1.28
N ILE A 39 -6.31 2.84 0.76
CA ILE A 39 -7.35 1.86 1.05
C ILE A 39 -7.14 1.24 2.45
N SER A 40 -5.88 0.95 2.80
CA SER A 40 -5.55 0.40 4.11
C SER A 40 -4.11 0.74 4.52
N ILE A 41 -3.87 0.75 5.83
CA ILE A 41 -2.57 1.02 6.45
C ILE A 41 -2.33 0.00 7.56
N LEU A 42 -1.22 -0.73 7.47
CA LEU A 42 -0.71 -1.58 8.54
C LEU A 42 0.65 -1.04 9.02
N PRO A 43 0.71 -0.41 10.20
CA PRO A 43 1.99 -0.16 10.88
C PRO A 43 2.57 -1.47 11.43
N LEU A 44 3.84 -1.75 11.15
CA LEU A 44 4.53 -2.91 11.70
C LEU A 44 5.19 -2.53 13.03
N LYS A 45 4.89 -3.28 14.10
CA LYS A 45 5.18 -2.92 15.49
C LYS A 45 6.09 -3.89 16.22
N ASN A 46 6.40 -5.05 15.64
CA ASN A 46 7.28 -6.03 16.28
C ASN A 46 8.67 -5.45 16.59
N LYS A 47 9.25 -5.91 17.70
CA LYS A 47 10.56 -5.43 18.20
C LYS A 47 11.69 -5.54 17.18
N GLN A 48 11.61 -6.49 16.25
CA GLN A 48 12.60 -6.72 15.20
C GLN A 48 12.80 -5.52 14.26
N TYR A 49 11.83 -4.61 14.16
CA TYR A 49 11.97 -3.40 13.35
C TYR A 49 12.83 -2.32 14.01
N GLY A 50 13.12 -2.45 15.32
CA GLY A 50 13.86 -1.45 16.08
C GLY A 50 13.15 -0.09 16.09
N SER A 51 13.89 0.98 15.80
CA SER A 51 13.34 2.34 15.65
C SER A 51 12.76 2.63 14.26
N ASN A 52 12.78 1.66 13.34
CA ASN A 52 12.26 1.86 12.01
C ASN A 52 10.73 1.80 12.03
N ASN A 53 10.09 2.88 11.58
CA ASN A 53 8.64 2.95 11.44
C ASN A 53 8.23 2.40 10.06
N TYR A 54 8.15 1.08 9.95
CA TYR A 54 7.65 0.44 8.74
C TYR A 54 6.12 0.48 8.69
N LYS A 55 5.58 0.73 7.49
CA LYS A 55 4.14 0.58 7.22
C LYS A 55 3.92 -0.09 5.87
N VAL A 56 2.94 -0.98 5.81
CA VAL A 56 2.43 -1.57 4.58
C VAL A 56 1.13 -0.85 4.23
N LEU A 57 1.05 -0.31 3.02
CA LEU A 57 -0.07 0.49 2.53
C LEU A 57 -0.69 -0.22 1.33
N GLN A 58 -2.01 -0.25 1.26
CA GLN A 58 -2.72 -0.53 0.01
C GLN A 58 -3.15 0.80 -0.60
N LEU A 59 -2.65 1.10 -1.80
CA LEU A 59 -2.85 2.38 -2.47
C LEU A 59 -3.47 2.17 -3.85
N CYS A 60 -4.20 3.17 -4.33
CA CYS A 60 -4.55 3.31 -5.75
C CYS A 60 -4.60 4.80 -6.12
N ASN A 61 -4.38 5.14 -7.38
CA ASN A 61 -4.54 6.50 -7.86
C ASN A 61 -6.02 6.80 -8.08
N LEU A 62 -6.38 8.07 -7.93
CA LEU A 62 -7.68 8.57 -8.35
C LEU A 62 -7.58 9.14 -9.77
N ASP A 63 -8.65 8.98 -10.56
CA ASP A 63 -8.79 9.67 -11.83
C ASP A 63 -9.18 11.15 -11.63
N SER A 64 -9.38 11.88 -12.75
CA SER A 64 -9.74 13.29 -12.73
C SER A 64 -11.09 13.58 -12.05
N GLU A 65 -11.94 12.58 -11.92
CA GLU A 65 -13.25 12.68 -11.26
C GLU A 65 -13.21 12.22 -9.79
N GLY A 66 -12.04 11.77 -9.31
CA GLY A 66 -11.84 11.29 -7.95
C GLY A 66 -12.21 9.82 -7.74
N TYR A 67 -12.47 9.05 -8.80
CA TYR A 67 -12.74 7.61 -8.68
C TYR A 67 -11.46 6.79 -8.66
N ARG A 68 -11.50 5.68 -7.93
CA ARG A 68 -10.36 4.76 -7.80
C ARG A 68 -10.01 4.11 -9.13
N ASN A 69 -8.82 4.40 -9.64
CA ASN A 69 -8.26 3.69 -10.78
C ASN A 69 -7.63 2.36 -10.31
N LYS A 70 -8.41 1.28 -10.39
CA LYS A 70 -7.99 -0.06 -9.96
C LYS A 70 -6.71 -0.57 -10.66
N SER A 71 -6.42 -0.12 -11.89
CA SER A 71 -5.21 -0.53 -12.62
C SER A 71 -3.90 -0.06 -11.97
N THR A 72 -3.99 0.92 -11.06
CA THR A 72 -2.85 1.48 -10.33
C THR A 72 -2.74 0.97 -8.90
N SER A 73 -3.56 -0.04 -8.56
CA SER A 73 -3.59 -0.63 -7.23
C SER A 73 -2.25 -1.29 -6.91
N ARG A 74 -1.75 -1.07 -5.69
CA ARG A 74 -0.44 -1.56 -5.27
C ARG A 74 -0.35 -1.75 -3.76
N ILE A 75 0.56 -2.61 -3.35
CA ILE A 75 1.06 -2.68 -1.97
C ILE A 75 2.35 -1.88 -1.89
N GLU A 76 2.38 -0.83 -1.08
CA GLU A 76 3.56 0.01 -0.87
C GLU A 76 4.11 -0.22 0.54
N LEU A 77 5.40 -0.55 0.63
CA LEU A 77 6.12 -0.62 1.89
C LEU A 77 6.85 0.72 2.09
N THR A 78 6.60 1.35 3.23
CA THR A 78 7.31 2.56 3.66
C THR A 78 8.20 2.25 4.85
N LYS A 79 9.29 3.01 4.96
CA LYS A 79 10.19 3.06 6.10
C LYS A 79 10.41 4.53 6.47
N ASN A 80 10.04 4.92 7.68
CA ASN A 80 10.21 6.31 8.16
C ASN A 80 9.58 7.32 7.17
N ALA A 81 8.34 7.04 6.75
CA ALA A 81 7.56 7.83 5.78
C ALA A 81 8.13 7.93 4.36
N LYS A 82 9.15 7.14 4.01
CA LYS A 82 9.67 7.02 2.63
C LYS A 82 9.28 5.68 2.04
N ALA A 83 8.77 5.66 0.82
CA ALA A 83 8.55 4.43 0.08
C ALA A 83 9.89 3.70 -0.15
N VAL A 84 9.94 2.41 0.16
CA VAL A 84 11.12 1.55 -0.02
C VAL A 84 10.85 0.36 -0.94
N SER A 85 9.58 0.01 -1.15
CA SER A 85 9.16 -0.97 -2.15
C SER A 85 7.72 -0.74 -2.55
N SER A 86 7.37 -1.16 -3.77
CA SER A 86 6.00 -1.16 -4.28
C SER A 86 5.79 -2.43 -5.10
N ILE A 87 4.66 -3.10 -4.88
CA ILE A 87 4.22 -4.28 -5.63
C ILE A 87 2.92 -3.93 -6.31
N SER A 88 2.91 -3.94 -7.65
CA SER A 88 1.68 -3.78 -8.41
C SER A 88 0.75 -4.97 -8.17
N LEU A 89 -0.53 -4.66 -7.93
CA LEU A 89 -1.57 -5.67 -7.86
C LEU A 89 -2.09 -5.96 -9.28
N PRO A 90 -2.50 -7.21 -9.58
CA PRO A 90 -3.19 -7.57 -10.81
C PRO A 90 -4.37 -6.66 -11.12
N ILE A 91 -4.57 -6.40 -12.40
CA ILE A 91 -5.80 -5.80 -12.91
C ILE A 91 -6.82 -6.93 -13.01
N PRO A 92 -8.01 -6.79 -12.43
CA PRO A 92 -9.06 -7.79 -12.65
C PRO A 92 -9.45 -7.83 -14.13
N ASP A 93 -9.12 -8.92 -14.81
CA ASP A 93 -9.40 -9.15 -16.23
C ASP A 93 -9.95 -10.58 -16.46
N GLU A 94 -9.92 -11.06 -17.70
CA GLU A 94 -10.40 -12.41 -18.02
C GLU A 94 -9.58 -13.52 -17.35
N GLU A 95 -8.28 -13.31 -17.15
CA GLU A 95 -7.36 -14.28 -16.54
C GLU A 95 -7.47 -14.26 -15.01
N VAL A 96 -7.58 -13.06 -14.39
CA VAL A 96 -7.68 -12.90 -12.94
C VAL A 96 -8.98 -12.19 -12.54
N LYS A 97 -10.09 -12.92 -12.65
CA LYS A 97 -11.41 -12.41 -12.30
C LYS A 97 -11.53 -12.10 -10.80
N ASN A 98 -12.28 -11.05 -10.49
CA ASN A 98 -12.64 -10.65 -9.12
C ASN A 98 -11.46 -10.55 -8.13
N PHE A 99 -10.26 -10.20 -8.61
CA PHE A 99 -9.10 -10.03 -7.74
C PHE A 99 -9.35 -8.98 -6.66
N SER A 100 -9.07 -9.32 -5.40
CA SER A 100 -9.09 -8.40 -4.28
C SER A 100 -8.05 -8.74 -3.23
N VAL A 101 -7.51 -7.71 -2.58
CA VAL A 101 -6.79 -7.89 -1.31
C VAL A 101 -7.83 -8.09 -0.22
N THR A 102 -7.73 -9.18 0.53
CA THR A 102 -8.69 -9.53 1.59
C THR A 102 -8.16 -9.15 2.96
N LYS A 103 -6.84 -9.18 3.16
CA LYS A 103 -6.21 -8.86 4.44
C LYS A 103 -4.75 -8.45 4.24
N ILE A 104 -4.31 -7.50 5.05
CA ILE A 104 -2.90 -7.20 5.27
C ILE A 104 -2.67 -7.26 6.77
N ALA A 105 -1.77 -8.13 7.23
CA ALA A 105 -1.56 -8.37 8.65
C ALA A 105 -0.08 -8.52 8.99
N GLU A 106 0.28 -8.12 10.20
CA GLU A 106 1.63 -8.34 10.74
C GLU A 106 1.78 -9.82 11.13
N THR A 107 2.94 -10.39 10.83
CA THR A 107 3.31 -11.76 11.22
C THR A 107 4.51 -11.71 12.15
N THR A 108 4.85 -12.84 12.79
CA THR A 108 5.99 -12.92 13.71
C THR A 108 7.29 -12.38 13.09
N ASN A 109 7.54 -12.71 11.82
CA ASN A 109 8.79 -12.37 11.14
C ASN A 109 8.64 -11.25 10.10
N GLY A 110 7.44 -10.70 9.91
CA GLY A 110 7.21 -9.65 8.92
C GLY A 110 5.74 -9.32 8.75
N PHE A 111 5.19 -9.53 7.55
CA PHE A 111 3.77 -9.31 7.27
C PHE A 111 3.25 -10.29 6.21
N GLU A 112 1.94 -10.40 6.11
CA GLU A 112 1.24 -11.13 5.06
C GLU A 112 0.35 -10.19 4.24
N VAL A 113 0.21 -10.51 2.96
CA VAL A 113 -0.82 -9.95 2.08
C VAL A 113 -1.65 -11.12 1.59
N ALA A 114 -2.88 -11.22 2.08
CA ALA A 114 -3.86 -12.19 1.62
C ALA A 114 -4.69 -11.58 0.49
N VAL A 115 -4.89 -12.35 -0.55
CA VAL A 115 -5.71 -11.98 -1.70
C VAL A 115 -6.69 -13.10 -2.00
N ASN A 116 -7.79 -12.76 -2.65
CA ASN A 116 -8.64 -13.72 -3.30
C ASN A 116 -8.83 -13.34 -4.76
N TRP A 117 -9.15 -14.34 -5.57
CA TRP A 117 -9.53 -14.18 -6.97
C TRP A 117 -10.31 -15.40 -7.44
N GLY A 118 -10.96 -15.30 -8.59
CA GLY A 118 -11.72 -16.39 -9.18
C GLY A 118 -13.05 -15.96 -9.77
N GLY A 119 -13.78 -16.92 -10.33
CA GLY A 119 -15.05 -16.70 -11.00
C GLY A 119 -15.71 -18.01 -11.40
N GLY A 120 -17.02 -17.95 -11.67
CA GLY A 120 -17.81 -19.16 -11.85
C GLY A 120 -17.75 -20.04 -10.60
N ASN A 121 -17.33 -21.29 -10.76
CA ASN A 121 -17.28 -22.27 -9.68
C ASN A 121 -15.93 -22.36 -8.95
N ASN A 122 -14.92 -21.54 -9.30
CA ASN A 122 -13.60 -21.62 -8.68
C ASN A 122 -13.22 -20.31 -8.00
N ILE A 123 -12.87 -20.40 -6.71
CA ILE A 123 -12.36 -19.30 -5.88
C ILE A 123 -11.03 -19.74 -5.30
N TYR A 124 -10.07 -18.81 -5.31
CA TYR A 124 -8.72 -19.02 -4.82
C TYR A 124 -8.41 -18.00 -3.73
N ASP A 125 -7.87 -18.46 -2.62
CA ASP A 125 -7.23 -17.63 -1.60
C ASP A 125 -5.71 -17.80 -1.74
N VAL A 126 -4.96 -16.71 -1.78
CA VAL A 126 -3.50 -16.74 -1.84
C VAL A 126 -2.91 -15.80 -0.79
N ASP A 127 -2.13 -16.35 0.12
CA ASP A 127 -1.45 -15.61 1.19
C ASP A 127 0.04 -15.50 0.86
N PHE A 128 0.52 -14.27 0.66
CA PHE A 128 1.92 -13.95 0.43
C PHE A 128 2.60 -13.54 1.74
N TYR A 129 3.54 -14.35 2.22
CA TYR A 129 4.26 -14.10 3.47
C TYR A 129 5.63 -13.46 3.22
N PHE A 130 5.78 -12.23 3.72
CA PHE A 130 7.01 -11.46 3.63
C PHE A 130 7.72 -11.45 4.99
N ALA A 131 8.98 -11.86 5.03
CA ALA A 131 9.82 -11.82 6.22
C ALA A 131 10.90 -10.74 6.12
N LEU A 132 11.20 -10.08 7.24
CA LEU A 132 12.34 -9.19 7.35
C LEU A 132 13.62 -10.00 7.53
N ARG A 133 14.60 -9.80 6.65
CA ARG A 133 15.95 -10.37 6.77
C ARG A 133 16.96 -9.24 6.69
N GLY A 134 17.65 -8.97 7.78
CA GLY A 134 18.51 -7.78 7.91
C GLY A 134 17.67 -6.50 7.77
N SER A 135 17.92 -5.72 6.71
CA SER A 135 17.24 -4.44 6.47
C SER A 135 16.19 -4.48 5.35
N GLN A 136 15.84 -5.66 4.83
CA GLN A 136 14.97 -5.82 3.67
C GLN A 136 13.93 -6.93 3.86
N PHE A 137 12.76 -6.77 3.25
CA PHE A 137 11.72 -7.79 3.23
C PHE A 137 11.86 -8.72 2.01
N TYR A 138 11.56 -9.99 2.23
CA TYR A 138 11.63 -11.05 1.23
C TYR A 138 10.34 -11.87 1.25
N LEU A 139 9.86 -12.27 0.09
CA LEU A 139 8.83 -13.30 -0.03
C LEU A 139 9.45 -14.65 0.31
N ASP A 140 8.96 -15.26 1.37
CA ASP A 140 9.49 -16.50 1.96
C ASP A 140 8.54 -17.69 1.76
N GLU A 141 7.24 -17.43 1.72
CA GLU A 141 6.22 -18.46 1.64
C GLU A 141 4.97 -17.93 0.93
N ILE A 142 4.32 -18.82 0.19
CA ILE A 142 3.00 -18.62 -0.40
C ILE A 142 2.11 -19.76 0.06
N LYS A 143 0.92 -19.45 0.57
CA LYS A 143 -0.11 -20.45 0.82
C LYS A 143 -1.27 -20.24 -0.12
N THR A 144 -1.77 -21.31 -0.72
CA THR A 144 -2.87 -21.25 -1.68
C THR A 144 -4.00 -22.17 -1.21
N GLY A 145 -5.21 -21.64 -1.12
CA GLY A 145 -6.45 -22.39 -0.95
C GLY A 145 -7.27 -22.34 -2.23
N LYS A 146 -7.78 -23.49 -2.69
CA LYS A 146 -8.74 -23.57 -3.80
C LYS A 146 -10.07 -24.10 -3.29
N TYR A 147 -11.15 -23.44 -3.68
CA TYR A 147 -12.52 -23.76 -3.30
C TYR A 147 -13.40 -23.78 -4.55
N GLY A 148 -14.40 -24.66 -4.56
CA GLY A 148 -15.44 -24.65 -5.58
C GLY A 148 -16.60 -25.56 -5.24
N ALA A 149 -17.73 -25.37 -5.93
CA ALA A 149 -18.96 -26.12 -5.66
C ALA A 149 -18.79 -27.64 -5.82
N ASP A 150 -17.94 -28.04 -6.77
CA ASP A 150 -17.68 -29.45 -7.13
C ASP A 150 -16.22 -29.86 -6.89
N THR A 151 -15.46 -29.06 -6.14
CA THR A 151 -14.02 -29.25 -5.92
C THR A 151 -13.72 -29.47 -4.45
N GLU A 152 -12.95 -30.51 -4.14
CA GLU A 152 -12.40 -30.70 -2.80
C GLU A 152 -11.50 -29.51 -2.43
N VAL A 153 -11.69 -28.97 -1.23
CA VAL A 153 -10.92 -27.83 -0.74
C VAL A 153 -9.45 -28.24 -0.65
N THR A 154 -8.64 -27.68 -1.54
CA THR A 154 -7.21 -27.99 -1.58
C THR A 154 -6.44 -26.84 -0.95
N ARG A 155 -5.49 -27.17 -0.07
CA ARG A 155 -4.56 -26.19 0.52
C ARG A 155 -3.13 -26.61 0.27
N THR A 156 -2.34 -25.69 -0.25
CA THR A 156 -0.91 -25.91 -0.51
C THR A 156 -0.08 -24.82 0.14
N THR A 157 1.14 -25.18 0.51
CA THR A 157 2.14 -24.25 1.03
C THR A 157 3.41 -24.41 0.21
N LYS A 158 3.87 -23.33 -0.40
CA LYS A 158 5.11 -23.26 -1.17
C LYS A 158 6.12 -22.38 -0.44
N LYS A 159 7.20 -22.99 0.05
CA LYS A 159 8.37 -22.24 0.53
C LYS A 159 9.16 -21.71 -0.66
N ILE A 160 9.56 -20.45 -0.60
CA ILE A 160 10.33 -19.79 -1.65
C ILE A 160 11.82 -19.90 -1.32
N ASN A 161 12.56 -20.63 -2.16
CA ASN A 161 13.99 -20.83 -2.00
C ASN A 161 14.72 -20.68 -3.36
N PRO A 162 15.64 -19.71 -3.51
CA PRO A 162 15.99 -18.69 -2.52
C PRO A 162 14.85 -17.68 -2.29
N PRO A 163 14.75 -17.05 -1.10
CA PRO A 163 13.79 -15.98 -0.84
C PRO A 163 13.90 -14.83 -1.85
N ILE A 164 12.77 -14.27 -2.25
CA ILE A 164 12.72 -13.24 -3.30
C ILE A 164 12.62 -11.86 -2.67
N PRO A 165 13.55 -10.93 -2.94
CA PRO A 165 13.44 -9.55 -2.49
C PRO A 165 12.09 -8.93 -2.85
N ILE A 166 11.44 -8.21 -1.91
CA ILE A 166 10.10 -7.65 -2.10
C ILE A 166 9.95 -6.80 -3.37
N ASN A 167 11.00 -6.07 -3.76
CA ASN A 167 11.03 -5.22 -4.95
C ASN A 167 11.12 -5.99 -6.28
N LYS A 168 11.32 -7.31 -6.23
CA LYS A 168 11.34 -8.21 -7.40
C LYS A 168 10.07 -9.06 -7.51
N VAL A 169 9.17 -8.98 -6.53
CA VAL A 169 7.96 -9.80 -6.51
C VAL A 169 6.94 -9.27 -7.52
N LYS A 170 6.38 -10.18 -8.32
CA LYS A 170 5.24 -9.93 -9.19
C LYS A 170 4.12 -10.88 -8.78
N ILE A 171 3.09 -10.38 -8.10
CA ILE A 171 2.00 -11.20 -7.54
C ILE A 171 1.33 -12.06 -8.61
N ILE A 172 1.10 -11.50 -9.80
CA ILE A 172 0.46 -12.19 -10.93
C ILE A 172 1.13 -13.54 -11.27
N GLY A 173 2.46 -13.65 -11.14
CA GLY A 173 3.19 -14.87 -11.45
C GLY A 173 3.03 -16.00 -10.41
N TYR A 174 2.17 -15.80 -9.42
CA TYR A 174 1.87 -16.78 -8.37
C TYR A 174 0.36 -17.00 -8.19
N LEU A 175 -0.46 -16.46 -9.12
CA LEU A 175 -1.89 -16.74 -9.19
C LEU A 175 -2.08 -17.84 -10.24
N GLU A 176 -2.12 -19.09 -9.79
CA GLU A 176 -2.34 -20.29 -10.61
C GLU A 176 -3.60 -21.02 -10.14
#